data_AF-A0A5B6VEQ2-F1
#
_entry.id   AF-A0A5B6VEQ2-F1
#
_cell.length_a   1.000
_cell.length_b   1.000
_cell.length_c   1.000
_cell.angle_alpha   90.00
_cell.angle_beta   90.00
_cell.angle_gamma   90.00
#
_symmetry.space_group_name_H-M   'P 1'
#
loop_
_entity.id
_entity.type
_entity.pdbx_description
1 polymer ?
#
loop_
_entity_poly.entity_id
_entity_poly.type
_entity_poly.pdbx_seq_one_letter_code
_entity_poly.pdbx_strand_id
1 'polypeptide(L)'
;MASTFLKLHLQTSKTQIPFSPTHPNYHSHLSFINPNASYNHKFPTLTLHASLISPSTPPSSREEAILQAKTCLSTCLEKPLNNPKLVGKLKKLKQPRFQVEIPLIDDSPSSLAQLALDIFKDMALKRKGSLVEILVLWPDVRLKEAGIQAFESSSSLSHIEHIDLPSVSKNNRILSPSDVAVFLAPEPSQLALIKAISDSLYPKPLVIFNPKWGSEEENGFGDLKGFVGSFEVIYSFMGLEVRGVLSKRKGMVFKCVRDGVLSGEQWSVLVEEDGELKVVSRFKSRPGIEEVENVLYNLMAINSPITKSAKFLRDLVSNVTGKK
;
A
#
# COMPACT_ATOMS: atom_id res chain seq x y z
N MET A 1 57.06 -28.98 11.45
CA MET A 1 56.18 -28.96 12.65
C MET A 1 54.82 -29.49 12.22
N ALA A 2 54.57 -30.81 12.23
CA ALA A 2 54.29 -31.67 13.38
C ALA A 2 53.03 -31.25 14.15
N SER A 3 51.92 -31.96 13.91
CA SER A 3 51.03 -32.59 14.90
C SER A 3 49.57 -32.58 14.41
N THR A 4 48.99 -33.67 13.88
CA THR A 4 48.34 -34.83 14.53
C THR A 4 47.09 -34.59 15.40
N PHE A 5 46.05 -35.35 15.03
CA PHE A 5 44.98 -35.99 15.81
C PHE A 5 43.96 -35.13 16.58
N LEU A 6 42.68 -35.29 16.23
CA LEU A 6 41.73 -36.01 17.09
C LEU A 6 40.48 -36.48 16.33
N LYS A 7 40.23 -37.78 16.47
CA LYS A 7 39.13 -38.59 15.96
C LYS A 7 38.26 -38.89 17.19
N LEU A 8 36.98 -38.57 17.16
CA LEU A 8 36.02 -39.07 18.15
C LEU A 8 34.86 -39.74 17.44
N HIS A 9 34.68 -41.01 17.81
CA HIS A 9 33.65 -41.94 17.40
C HIS A 9 32.96 -42.35 18.70
N LEU A 10 31.63 -42.23 18.79
CA LEU A 10 30.76 -42.91 19.77
C LEU A 10 29.33 -42.73 19.25
N GLN A 11 28.80 -43.73 18.55
CA GLN A 11 28.06 -44.89 19.05
C GLN A 11 26.59 -44.61 19.37
N THR A 12 25.80 -45.36 18.62
CA THR A 12 24.36 -45.57 18.65
C THR A 12 23.91 -46.29 19.92
N SER A 13 22.75 -45.92 20.45
CA SER A 13 21.96 -46.81 21.30
C SER A 13 20.49 -46.77 20.88
N LYS A 14 20.04 -47.90 20.33
CA LYS A 14 18.63 -48.29 20.17
C LYS A 14 18.13 -48.83 21.50
N THR A 15 16.88 -48.50 21.86
CA THR A 15 16.10 -49.31 22.82
C THR A 15 14.66 -49.38 22.34
N GLN A 16 14.12 -50.59 22.31
CA GLN A 16 12.80 -50.99 21.83
C GLN A 16 11.93 -51.46 23.02
N ILE A 17 10.63 -51.08 23.01
CA ILE A 17 9.40 -51.89 23.31
C ILE A 17 9.14 -52.21 24.82
N PRO A 18 7.88 -52.23 25.38
CA PRO A 18 6.67 -52.90 24.85
C PRO A 18 5.27 -52.25 24.98
N PHE A 19 4.32 -52.97 24.37
CA PHE A 19 2.89 -52.74 24.08
C PHE A 19 1.90 -52.68 25.28
N SER A 20 0.85 -51.84 25.10
CA SER A 20 -0.63 -51.98 25.30
C SER A 20 -1.25 -52.64 26.56
N PRO A 21 -2.59 -52.58 26.83
CA PRO A 21 -3.74 -51.90 26.16
C PRO A 21 -4.71 -51.14 27.14
N THR A 22 -5.72 -50.40 26.62
CA THR A 22 -7.17 -50.51 26.97
C THR A 22 -8.01 -49.36 26.37
N HIS A 23 -9.09 -49.72 25.66
CA HIS A 23 -10.26 -48.91 25.28
C HIS A 23 -11.23 -48.73 26.49
N PRO A 24 -12.14 -47.74 26.56
CA PRO A 24 -13.42 -47.79 25.81
C PRO A 24 -13.99 -46.45 25.28
N ASN A 25 -14.93 -46.64 24.35
CA ASN A 25 -15.90 -45.72 23.76
C ASN A 25 -16.61 -44.79 24.75
N TYR A 26 -16.99 -43.59 24.29
CA TYR A 26 -18.37 -43.08 24.45
C TYR A 26 -18.75 -42.16 23.28
N HIS A 27 -19.76 -42.60 22.53
CA HIS A 27 -20.62 -41.75 21.71
C HIS A 27 -21.57 -40.97 22.63
N SER A 28 -21.84 -39.71 22.30
CA SER A 28 -23.13 -39.08 22.59
C SER A 28 -23.39 -37.92 21.64
N HIS A 29 -24.20 -38.20 20.61
CA HIS A 29 -25.03 -37.21 19.93
C HIS A 29 -26.15 -36.80 20.88
N LEU A 30 -26.29 -35.51 21.17
CA LEU A 30 -27.56 -34.93 21.62
C LEU A 30 -27.73 -33.55 20.99
N SER A 31 -28.57 -33.54 19.95
CA SER A 31 -29.26 -32.37 19.44
C SER A 31 -30.34 -31.94 20.43
N PHE A 32 -30.34 -30.67 20.84
CA PHE A 32 -31.51 -30.02 21.40
C PHE A 32 -31.86 -28.79 20.57
N ILE A 33 -33.03 -28.90 19.94
CA ILE A 33 -33.79 -27.81 19.34
C ILE A 33 -34.41 -27.01 20.49
N ASN A 34 -34.25 -25.68 20.47
CA ASN A 34 -35.05 -24.78 21.29
C ASN A 34 -35.83 -23.83 20.36
N PRO A 35 -37.18 -23.83 20.40
CA PRO A 35 -38.01 -22.86 19.69
C PRO A 35 -38.39 -21.70 20.62
N ASN A 36 -38.69 -20.55 20.00
CA ASN A 36 -39.18 -19.28 20.58
C ASN A 36 -38.09 -18.33 21.11
N ALA A 37 -38.11 -17.02 20.88
CA ALA A 37 -38.79 -16.11 19.96
C ALA A 37 -38.22 -14.74 20.35
N SER A 38 -37.69 -13.94 19.40
CA SER A 38 -37.73 -12.47 19.50
C SER A 38 -37.17 -11.85 18.22
N TYR A 39 -38.08 -11.23 17.46
CA TYR A 39 -37.90 -10.04 16.61
C TYR A 39 -36.53 -9.84 15.94
N ASN A 40 -36.40 -10.34 14.71
CA ASN A 40 -35.39 -9.91 13.76
C ASN A 40 -35.69 -8.49 13.27
N HIS A 41 -35.03 -7.48 13.83
CA HIS A 41 -34.74 -6.27 13.06
C HIS A 41 -33.75 -6.65 11.95
N LYS A 42 -34.27 -6.85 10.74
CA LYS A 42 -33.48 -6.94 9.52
C LYS A 42 -32.81 -5.58 9.29
N PHE A 43 -31.63 -5.38 9.88
CA PHE A 43 -30.69 -4.43 9.33
C PHE A 43 -30.27 -4.96 7.95
N PRO A 44 -30.28 -4.15 6.89
CA PRO A 44 -29.76 -4.58 5.60
C PRO A 44 -28.27 -4.80 5.80
N THR A 45 -27.86 -6.06 5.96
CA THR A 45 -26.48 -6.47 5.70
C THR A 45 -26.21 -6.10 4.26
N LEU A 46 -25.45 -5.03 4.06
CA LEU A 46 -24.83 -4.70 2.78
C LEU A 46 -23.87 -5.84 2.45
N THR A 47 -24.40 -6.91 1.87
CA THR A 47 -23.65 -7.90 1.12
C THR A 47 -22.89 -7.12 0.06
N LEU A 48 -21.59 -6.92 0.31
CA LEU A 48 -20.62 -6.45 -0.66
C LEU A 48 -20.65 -7.43 -1.82
N HIS A 49 -21.50 -7.13 -2.78
CA HIS A 49 -21.52 -7.77 -4.08
C HIS A 49 -20.22 -7.39 -4.77
N ALA A 50 -19.20 -8.23 -4.60
CA ALA A 50 -18.01 -8.26 -5.43
C ALA A 50 -18.44 -8.61 -6.86
N SER A 51 -18.92 -7.60 -7.58
CA SER A 51 -19.37 -7.71 -8.96
C SER A 51 -18.43 -6.88 -9.80
N LEU A 52 -17.56 -7.56 -10.54
CA LEU A 52 -16.94 -7.08 -11.78
C LEU A 52 -16.12 -5.78 -11.63
N ILE A 53 -14.94 -5.89 -11.01
CA ILE A 53 -13.94 -4.82 -11.04
C ILE A 53 -13.36 -4.76 -12.46
N SER A 54 -13.88 -3.81 -13.24
CA SER A 54 -13.28 -3.26 -14.47
C SER A 54 -11.76 -3.02 -14.31
N PRO A 55 -10.96 -2.94 -15.40
CA PRO A 55 -9.59 -2.44 -15.30
C PRO A 55 -9.59 -1.16 -14.45
N SER A 56 -8.71 -1.09 -13.44
CA SER A 56 -8.76 -0.12 -12.35
C SER A 56 -9.08 1.28 -12.86
N THR A 57 -10.34 1.68 -12.67
CA THR A 57 -10.79 2.99 -13.10
C THR A 57 -10.12 4.01 -12.20
N PRO A 58 -9.56 5.08 -12.79
CA PRO A 58 -9.01 6.15 -11.98
C PRO A 58 -10.10 6.70 -11.05
N PRO A 59 -9.75 7.09 -9.82
CA PRO A 59 -10.72 7.70 -8.93
C PRO A 59 -11.21 9.01 -9.53
N SER A 60 -12.53 9.21 -9.47
CA SER A 60 -13.22 10.42 -9.93
C SER A 60 -13.33 11.49 -8.84
N SER A 61 -13.12 11.11 -7.56
CA SER A 61 -13.13 12.01 -6.42
C SER A 61 -12.02 11.71 -5.41
N ARG A 62 -11.81 12.62 -4.47
CA ARG A 62 -10.87 12.45 -3.34
C ARG A 62 -11.28 11.27 -2.46
N GLU A 63 -12.56 11.17 -2.16
CA GLU A 63 -13.15 10.12 -1.31
C GLU A 63 -12.99 8.76 -1.96
N GLU A 64 -13.17 8.68 -3.28
CA GLU A 64 -12.91 7.47 -4.05
C GLU A 64 -11.43 7.07 -4.00
N ALA A 65 -10.52 8.04 -4.16
CA ALA A 65 -9.08 7.79 -4.06
C ALA A 65 -8.68 7.26 -2.66
N ILE A 66 -9.25 7.83 -1.60
CA ILE A 66 -9.06 7.38 -0.21
C ILE A 66 -9.59 5.96 -0.03
N LEU A 67 -10.79 5.66 -0.54
CA LEU A 67 -11.40 4.33 -0.44
C LEU A 67 -10.59 3.28 -1.21
N GLN A 68 -10.13 3.60 -2.41
CA GLN A 68 -9.28 2.70 -3.20
C GLN A 68 -7.95 2.44 -2.46
N ALA A 69 -7.27 3.48 -1.99
CA ALA A 69 -6.03 3.33 -1.24
C ALA A 69 -6.19 2.50 0.04
N LYS A 70 -7.27 2.72 0.79
CA LYS A 70 -7.62 1.95 1.99
C LYS A 70 -7.86 0.48 1.68
N THR A 71 -8.53 0.19 0.56
CA THR A 71 -8.79 -1.18 0.10
C THR A 71 -7.50 -1.87 -0.35
N CYS A 72 -6.65 -1.18 -1.12
CA CYS A 72 -5.33 -1.68 -1.50
C CYS A 72 -4.47 -1.99 -0.28
N LEU A 73 -4.39 -1.07 0.68
CA LEU A 73 -3.55 -1.25 1.85
C LEU A 73 -4.03 -2.40 2.74
N SER A 74 -5.33 -2.48 3.00
CA SER A 74 -5.91 -3.55 3.84
C SER A 74 -5.70 -4.95 3.23
N THR A 75 -5.95 -5.11 1.92
CA THR A 75 -5.72 -6.39 1.21
C THR A 75 -4.24 -6.76 1.16
N CYS A 76 -3.33 -5.80 0.94
CA CYS A 76 -1.89 -6.05 0.97
C CYS A 76 -1.36 -6.42 2.37
N LEU A 77 -1.97 -5.88 3.43
CA LEU A 77 -1.58 -6.15 4.82
C LEU A 77 -2.18 -7.45 5.38
N GLU A 78 -3.27 -7.98 4.82
CA GLU A 78 -3.97 -9.16 5.36
C GLU A 78 -3.05 -10.39 5.48
N LYS A 79 -2.36 -10.75 4.39
CA LYS A 79 -1.45 -11.90 4.38
C LYS A 79 -0.29 -11.76 5.38
N PRO A 80 0.50 -10.66 5.37
CA PRO A 80 1.63 -10.54 6.29
C PRO A 80 1.22 -10.45 7.76
N LEU A 81 0.05 -9.90 8.08
CA LEU A 81 -0.47 -9.85 9.46
C LEU A 81 -0.91 -11.22 9.98
N ASN A 82 -1.50 -12.06 9.12
CA ASN A 82 -2.05 -13.36 9.53
C ASN A 82 -1.05 -14.52 9.41
N ASN A 83 0.02 -14.37 8.62
CA ASN A 83 1.00 -15.42 8.35
C ASN A 83 2.47 -15.00 8.59
N PRO A 84 2.83 -14.51 9.80
CA PRO A 84 4.19 -14.05 10.08
C PRO A 84 5.25 -15.17 10.11
N LYS A 85 4.87 -16.46 10.05
CA LYS A 85 5.77 -17.62 10.27
C LYS A 85 5.98 -18.53 9.05
N LEU A 86 5.39 -18.24 7.88
CA LEU A 86 5.34 -19.18 6.75
C LEU A 86 6.52 -19.10 5.76
N VAL A 87 7.56 -18.31 6.03
CA VAL A 87 8.84 -18.42 5.31
C VAL A 87 9.79 -19.23 6.18
N GLY A 88 9.98 -20.50 5.81
CA GLY A 88 10.54 -21.57 6.64
C GLY A 88 11.93 -21.33 7.23
N LYS A 89 12.26 -22.21 8.19
CA LYS A 89 13.41 -22.27 9.14
C LYS A 89 14.84 -22.05 8.60
N LEU A 90 15.04 -21.57 7.37
CA LEU A 90 16.36 -21.34 6.77
C LEU A 90 16.52 -20.01 6.02
N LYS A 91 15.45 -19.20 5.83
CA LYS A 91 15.55 -17.89 5.17
C LYS A 91 14.95 -16.80 6.08
N LYS A 92 15.71 -15.72 6.30
CA LYS A 92 15.19 -14.51 6.98
C LYS A 92 13.84 -14.12 6.34
N LEU A 93 12.80 -13.94 7.16
CA LEU A 93 11.48 -13.51 6.70
C LEU A 93 11.61 -12.19 5.93
N LYS A 94 11.08 -12.09 4.71
CA LYS A 94 11.07 -10.80 4.01
C LYS A 94 10.13 -9.86 4.77
N GLN A 95 10.64 -8.72 5.23
CA GLN A 95 9.81 -7.68 5.83
C GLN A 95 8.90 -7.08 4.74
N PRO A 96 7.56 -7.10 4.91
CA PRO A 96 6.65 -6.42 3.98
C PRO A 96 6.84 -4.91 4.07
N ARG A 97 6.99 -4.25 2.93
CA ARG A 97 7.25 -2.81 2.83
C ARG A 97 6.40 -2.24 1.71
N PHE A 98 5.47 -1.36 2.06
CA PHE A 98 4.48 -0.81 1.14
C PHE A 98 4.55 0.71 1.08
N GLN A 99 4.24 1.28 -0.08
CA GLN A 99 4.15 2.71 -0.28
C GLN A 99 2.79 3.10 -0.86
N VAL A 100 2.22 4.18 -0.32
CA VAL A 100 0.93 4.73 -0.71
C VAL A 100 1.08 6.22 -0.96
N GLU A 101 0.53 6.69 -2.09
CA GLU A 101 0.61 8.10 -2.50
C GLU A 101 -0.77 8.64 -2.92
N ILE A 102 -1.24 9.68 -2.24
CA ILE A 102 -2.54 10.33 -2.46
C ILE A 102 -2.37 11.85 -2.38
N PRO A 103 -2.96 12.66 -3.28
CA PRO A 103 -2.77 14.10 -3.28
C PRO A 103 -3.28 14.72 -1.98
N LEU A 104 -2.50 15.63 -1.42
CA LEU A 104 -2.96 16.50 -0.32
C LEU A 104 -3.70 17.71 -0.90
N ILE A 105 -4.59 18.31 -0.10
CA ILE A 105 -5.23 19.59 -0.47
C ILE A 105 -4.19 20.71 -0.40
N ASP A 106 -3.36 20.68 0.64
CA ASP A 106 -2.27 21.60 0.89
C ASP A 106 -1.21 20.95 1.79
N ASP A 107 -0.10 21.65 2.02
CA ASP A 107 1.01 21.20 2.86
C ASP A 107 0.79 21.47 4.36
N SER A 108 -0.44 21.80 4.77
CA SER A 108 -0.73 22.09 6.18
C SER A 108 -0.72 20.81 7.04
N PRO A 109 -0.36 20.93 8.33
CA PRO A 109 -0.44 19.80 9.26
C PRO A 109 -1.84 19.19 9.35
N SER A 110 -2.88 20.02 9.30
CA SER A 110 -4.28 19.58 9.35
C SER A 110 -4.66 18.73 8.14
N SER A 111 -4.19 19.08 6.94
CA SER A 111 -4.47 18.30 5.73
C SER A 111 -3.87 16.90 5.77
N LEU A 112 -2.63 16.77 6.25
CA LEU A 112 -2.00 15.45 6.43
C LEU A 112 -2.69 14.65 7.54
N ALA A 113 -3.00 15.30 8.66
CA ALA A 113 -3.67 14.67 9.80
C ALA A 113 -5.06 14.14 9.42
N GLN A 114 -5.84 14.93 8.68
CA GLN A 114 -7.16 14.52 8.19
C GLN A 114 -7.05 13.36 7.19
N LEU A 115 -6.11 13.40 6.24
CA LEU A 115 -5.92 12.30 5.30
C LEU A 115 -5.50 11.00 6.01
N ALA A 116 -4.61 11.09 7.00
CA ALA A 116 -4.23 9.94 7.81
C ALA A 116 -5.45 9.39 8.57
N LEU A 117 -6.28 10.26 9.16
CA LEU A 117 -7.51 9.86 9.82
C LEU A 117 -8.46 9.15 8.85
N ASP A 118 -8.72 9.73 7.68
CA ASP A 118 -9.66 9.17 6.69
C ASP A 118 -9.24 7.75 6.22
N ILE A 119 -7.94 7.52 6.12
CA ILE A 119 -7.37 6.21 5.77
C ILE A 119 -7.48 5.23 6.94
N PHE A 120 -7.00 5.60 8.13
CA PHE A 120 -6.78 4.66 9.23
C PHE A 120 -7.96 4.49 10.19
N LYS A 121 -8.86 5.47 10.33
CA LYS A 121 -9.93 5.50 11.34
C LYS A 121 -10.79 4.24 11.35
N ASP A 122 -11.21 3.77 10.18
CA ASP A 122 -12.06 2.58 10.04
C ASP A 122 -11.38 1.51 9.17
N MET A 123 -10.05 1.42 9.24
CA MET A 123 -9.34 0.39 8.48
C MET A 123 -9.54 -0.95 9.17
N ALA A 124 -10.42 -1.79 8.60
CA ALA A 124 -10.71 -3.12 9.12
C ALA A 124 -9.54 -4.09 8.86
N LEU A 125 -8.42 -3.92 9.57
CA LEU A 125 -7.33 -4.88 9.57
C LEU A 125 -7.70 -6.03 10.51
N LYS A 126 -7.92 -7.22 9.95
CA LYS A 126 -8.27 -8.41 10.73
C LYS A 126 -7.02 -9.26 10.96
N ARG A 127 -6.66 -9.47 12.22
CA ARG A 127 -5.68 -10.48 12.63
C ARG A 127 -6.37 -11.54 13.48
N LYS A 128 -6.75 -12.68 12.91
CA LYS A 128 -7.33 -13.85 13.62
C LYS A 128 -8.16 -13.53 14.90
N GLY A 129 -9.05 -12.53 14.86
CA GLY A 129 -9.92 -12.15 15.97
C GLY A 129 -9.43 -11.06 16.94
N SER A 130 -8.23 -10.48 16.76
CA SER A 130 -7.76 -9.28 17.49
C SER A 130 -7.72 -8.04 16.60
N LEU A 131 -7.81 -6.87 17.24
CA LEU A 131 -7.47 -5.60 16.59
C LEU A 131 -5.98 -5.58 16.26
N VAL A 132 -5.63 -4.81 15.23
CA VAL A 132 -4.26 -4.63 14.76
C VAL A 132 -3.77 -3.31 15.31
N GLU A 133 -2.66 -3.36 16.04
CA GLU A 133 -2.03 -2.16 16.60
C GLU A 133 -1.21 -1.43 15.52
N ILE A 134 -1.53 -0.18 15.25
CA ILE A 134 -0.86 0.66 14.24
C ILE A 134 0.01 1.70 14.94
N LEU A 135 1.31 1.70 14.65
CA LEU A 135 2.22 2.78 15.07
C LEU A 135 2.35 3.80 13.94
N VAL A 136 1.90 5.02 14.18
CA VAL A 136 2.02 6.15 13.25
C VAL A 136 3.22 7.02 13.65
N LEU A 137 4.21 7.05 12.77
CA LEU A 137 5.43 7.83 12.90
C LEU A 137 5.31 9.13 12.08
N TRP A 138 5.29 10.25 12.79
CA TRP A 138 5.17 11.60 12.25
C TRP A 138 6.55 12.23 12.01
N PRO A 139 6.70 13.10 10.98
CA PRO A 139 7.99 13.73 10.68
C PRO A 139 8.49 14.66 11.80
N ASP A 140 7.57 15.37 12.45
CA ASP A 140 7.89 16.32 13.52
C ASP A 140 6.79 16.36 14.60
N VAL A 141 7.08 17.08 15.68
CA VAL A 141 6.19 17.19 16.84
C VAL A 141 4.87 17.91 16.52
N ARG A 142 4.89 18.91 15.63
CA ARG A 142 3.69 19.70 15.27
C ARG A 142 2.72 18.84 14.45
N LEU A 143 3.25 18.06 13.52
CA LEU A 143 2.47 17.12 12.72
C LEU A 143 1.86 16.02 13.59
N LYS A 144 2.63 15.52 14.58
CA LYS A 144 2.12 14.57 15.57
C LYS A 144 0.97 15.15 16.38
N GLU A 145 1.10 16.38 16.90
CA GLU A 145 0.06 17.06 17.69
C GLU A 145 -1.22 17.27 16.88
N ALA A 146 -1.11 17.73 15.63
CA ALA A 146 -2.24 17.84 14.71
C ALA A 146 -2.91 16.48 14.45
N GLY A 147 -2.09 15.43 14.29
CA GLY A 147 -2.55 14.05 14.18
C GLY A 147 -3.34 13.59 15.40
N ILE A 148 -2.80 13.77 16.60
CA ILE A 148 -3.48 13.41 17.85
C ILE A 148 -4.83 14.14 17.95
N GLN A 149 -4.85 15.45 17.69
CA GLN A 149 -6.08 16.25 17.75
C GLN A 149 -7.16 15.75 16.77
N ALA A 150 -6.77 15.40 15.54
CA ALA A 150 -7.69 14.84 14.55
C ALA A 150 -8.25 13.47 14.97
N PHE A 151 -7.41 12.62 15.56
CA PHE A 151 -7.78 11.26 15.99
C PHE A 151 -8.59 11.24 17.29
N GLU A 152 -8.28 12.11 18.26
CA GLU A 152 -9.04 12.25 19.52
C GLU A 152 -10.47 12.73 19.29
N SER A 153 -10.69 13.56 18.26
CA SER A 153 -12.03 13.97 17.82
C SER A 153 -12.87 12.79 17.31
N SER A 154 -12.27 11.62 17.10
CA SER A 154 -12.91 10.37 16.68
C SER A 154 -12.81 9.31 17.77
N SER A 155 -13.84 9.18 18.60
CA SER A 155 -13.86 8.45 19.90
C SER A 155 -13.63 6.92 19.88
N SER A 156 -12.96 6.32 18.89
CA SER A 156 -12.81 4.87 18.72
C SER A 156 -11.38 4.35 18.45
N LEU A 157 -10.35 5.21 18.42
CA LEU A 157 -9.02 4.87 17.87
C LEU A 157 -7.97 4.44 18.91
N SER A 158 -8.36 3.60 19.87
CA SER A 158 -7.45 3.10 20.92
C SER A 158 -6.30 2.20 20.42
N HIS A 159 -6.35 1.74 19.18
CA HIS A 159 -5.38 0.82 18.57
C HIS A 159 -4.32 1.54 17.70
N ILE A 160 -4.25 2.87 17.80
CA ILE A 160 -3.34 3.70 17.01
C ILE A 160 -2.45 4.50 17.96
N GLU A 161 -1.15 4.23 17.91
CA GLU A 161 -0.14 4.97 18.67
C GLU A 161 0.55 6.01 17.79
N HIS A 162 0.73 7.21 18.33
CA HIS A 162 1.36 8.33 17.62
C HIS A 162 2.73 8.66 18.23
N ILE A 163 3.77 8.68 17.40
CA ILE A 163 5.13 9.08 17.80
C ILE A 163 5.75 9.98 16.73
N ASP A 164 6.58 10.94 17.11
CA ASP A 164 7.37 11.73 16.16
C ASP A 164 8.79 11.15 16.02
N LEU A 165 9.34 11.19 14.81
CA LEU A 165 10.65 10.66 14.49
C LEU A 165 11.78 11.24 15.37
N PRO A 166 11.87 12.57 15.61
CA PRO A 166 12.90 13.15 16.47
C PRO A 166 12.90 12.58 17.89
N SER A 167 11.73 12.26 18.44
CA SER A 167 11.61 11.67 19.78
C SER A 167 12.08 10.22 19.87
N VAL A 168 11.98 9.44 18.77
CA VAL A 168 12.52 8.08 18.72
C VAL A 168 14.05 8.09 18.84
N SER A 169 14.69 9.01 18.12
CA SER A 169 16.15 9.14 18.11
C SER A 169 16.75 9.53 19.46
N LYS A 170 16.01 10.27 20.30
CA LYS A 170 16.54 10.83 21.56
C LYS A 170 16.46 9.88 22.74
N ASN A 171 15.45 9.00 22.77
CA ASN A 171 15.04 8.35 24.01
C ASN A 171 15.46 6.87 24.13
N ASN A 172 16.19 6.29 23.17
CA ASN A 172 16.42 4.84 23.07
C ASN A 172 15.13 4.03 23.37
N ARG A 173 13.98 4.63 23.07
CA ARG A 173 12.69 4.15 23.55
C ARG A 173 12.42 2.88 22.76
N ILE A 174 12.26 1.77 23.49
CA ILE A 174 11.76 0.53 22.90
C ILE A 174 10.42 0.90 22.28
N LEU A 175 10.35 0.83 20.95
CA LEU A 175 9.09 1.05 20.24
C LEU A 175 8.09 0.03 20.76
N SER A 176 6.88 0.48 21.04
CA SER A 176 5.82 -0.37 21.52
C SER A 176 5.61 -1.57 20.59
N PRO A 177 5.07 -2.68 21.12
CA PRO A 177 4.70 -3.82 20.29
C PRO A 177 3.50 -3.46 19.39
N SER A 178 3.75 -2.77 18.27
CA SER A 178 2.77 -2.58 17.19
C SER A 178 2.75 -3.75 16.20
N ASP A 179 1.68 -3.91 15.43
CA ASP A 179 1.58 -4.89 14.37
C ASP A 179 1.98 -4.33 13.00
N VAL A 180 1.76 -3.03 12.78
CA VAL A 180 2.17 -2.30 11.58
C VAL A 180 2.80 -0.98 11.99
N ALA A 181 3.83 -0.52 11.28
CA ALA A 181 4.35 0.83 11.40
C ALA A 181 4.13 1.64 10.12
N VAL A 182 3.67 2.87 10.27
CA VAL A 182 3.35 3.80 9.19
C VAL A 182 4.18 5.06 9.34
N PHE A 183 5.04 5.36 8.38
CA PHE A 183 5.76 6.62 8.29
C PHE A 183 4.94 7.60 7.43
N LEU A 184 4.42 8.66 8.04
CA LEU A 184 3.63 9.68 7.35
C LEU A 184 4.54 10.79 6.83
N ALA A 185 4.38 11.14 5.55
CA ALA A 185 5.09 12.21 4.87
C ALA A 185 6.57 12.38 5.22
N PRO A 186 7.37 11.30 5.25
CA PRO A 186 8.77 11.38 5.62
C PRO A 186 9.56 12.23 4.63
N GLU A 187 10.61 12.88 5.13
CA GLU A 187 11.55 13.68 4.34
C GLU A 187 12.83 12.89 4.01
N PRO A 188 13.54 13.21 2.90
CA PRO A 188 14.81 12.57 2.56
C PRO A 188 15.83 12.59 3.70
N SER A 189 15.88 13.68 4.46
CA SER A 189 16.76 13.88 5.62
C SER A 189 16.53 12.85 6.74
N GLN A 190 15.37 12.17 6.74
CA GLN A 190 14.94 11.24 7.77
C GLN A 190 15.21 9.77 7.39
N LEU A 191 15.63 9.48 6.15
CA LEU A 191 15.77 8.12 5.64
C LEU A 191 16.68 7.22 6.47
N ALA A 192 17.80 7.74 6.99
CA ALA A 192 18.71 6.98 7.83
C ALA A 192 18.04 6.52 9.14
N LEU A 193 17.27 7.43 9.77
CA LEU A 193 16.51 7.14 10.99
C LEU A 193 15.36 6.16 10.69
N ILE A 194 14.62 6.37 9.61
CA ILE A 194 13.54 5.47 9.16
C ILE A 194 14.09 4.07 8.93
N LYS A 195 15.27 3.92 8.32
CA LYS A 195 15.93 2.63 8.14
C LYS A 195 16.28 1.98 9.48
N ALA A 196 16.86 2.74 10.42
CA ALA A 196 17.19 2.20 11.76
C ALA A 196 15.94 1.72 12.51
N ILE A 197 14.84 2.46 12.43
CA ILE A 197 13.53 2.08 13.00
C ILE A 197 12.96 0.84 12.29
N SER A 198 13.07 0.80 10.97
CA SER A 198 12.60 -0.34 10.16
C SER A 198 13.31 -1.63 10.53
N ASP A 199 14.62 -1.55 10.78
CA ASP A 199 15.46 -2.68 11.19
C ASP A 199 15.12 -3.14 12.62
N SER A 200 14.74 -2.24 13.54
CA SER A 200 14.32 -2.61 14.91
C SER A 200 12.91 -3.20 14.98
N LEU A 201 12.04 -2.84 14.04
CA LEU A 201 10.68 -3.38 13.92
C LEU A 201 10.62 -4.69 13.13
N TYR A 202 11.74 -5.21 12.64
CA TYR A 202 11.77 -6.42 11.84
C TYR A 202 11.17 -7.64 12.59
N PRO A 203 10.31 -8.46 11.96
CA PRO A 203 9.91 -8.43 10.55
C PRO A 203 8.51 -7.80 10.29
N LYS A 204 8.06 -6.89 11.16
CA LYS A 204 6.72 -6.28 11.06
C LYS A 204 6.53 -5.51 9.75
N PRO A 205 5.32 -5.53 9.14
CA PRO A 205 4.97 -4.71 8.00
C PRO A 205 5.24 -3.22 8.22
N LEU A 206 5.78 -2.58 7.18
CA LEU A 206 6.05 -1.15 7.14
C LEU A 206 5.27 -0.49 6.01
N VAL A 207 4.78 0.71 6.25
CA VAL A 207 4.11 1.55 5.26
C VAL A 207 4.79 2.90 5.22
N ILE A 208 5.17 3.37 4.03
CA ILE A 208 5.51 4.77 3.77
C ILE A 208 4.32 5.42 3.09
N PHE A 209 3.80 6.49 3.67
CA PHE A 209 2.62 7.17 3.18
C PHE A 209 2.98 8.59 2.79
N ASN A 210 2.73 8.97 1.53
CA ASN A 210 3.04 10.28 0.95
C ASN A 210 4.49 10.76 1.18
N PRO A 211 5.54 9.97 0.86
CA PRO A 211 6.92 10.43 1.04
C PRO A 211 7.17 11.74 0.27
N LYS A 212 7.96 12.63 0.86
CA LYS A 212 8.29 13.93 0.26
C LYS A 212 9.48 13.85 -0.71
N TRP A 213 9.57 12.75 -1.45
CA TRP A 213 10.56 12.55 -2.51
C TRP A 213 9.93 11.86 -3.71
N GLY A 214 10.36 12.25 -4.91
CA GLY A 214 9.99 11.62 -6.15
C GLY A 214 10.91 10.47 -6.56
N SER A 215 10.54 9.77 -7.63
CA SER A 215 11.34 8.68 -8.22
C SER A 215 12.72 9.13 -8.69
N GLU A 216 12.89 10.40 -9.04
CA GLU A 216 14.16 10.96 -9.53
C GLU A 216 15.17 11.14 -8.41
N GLU A 217 14.70 11.61 -7.26
CA GLU A 217 15.50 11.83 -6.06
C GLU A 217 16.04 10.51 -5.49
N GLU A 218 15.38 9.38 -5.77
CA GLU A 218 15.81 8.04 -5.31
C GLU A 218 17.21 7.66 -5.77
N ASN A 219 17.64 8.18 -6.93
CA ASN A 219 19.00 7.97 -7.43
C ASN A 219 20.06 8.68 -6.58
N GLY A 220 19.69 9.77 -5.90
CA GLY A 220 20.57 10.57 -5.05
C GLY A 220 20.76 10.04 -3.63
N PHE A 221 20.07 8.96 -3.23
CA PHE A 221 20.11 8.45 -1.86
C PHE A 221 21.32 7.58 -1.50
N GLY A 222 22.25 7.36 -2.44
CA GLY A 222 23.47 6.58 -2.20
C GLY A 222 23.17 5.20 -1.62
N ASP A 223 23.75 4.89 -0.46
CA ASP A 223 23.60 3.60 0.23
C ASP A 223 22.15 3.30 0.67
N LEU A 224 21.29 4.32 0.79
CA LEU A 224 19.89 4.17 1.18
C LEU A 224 18.96 3.88 0.00
N LYS A 225 19.46 3.96 -1.25
CA LYS A 225 18.67 3.67 -2.46
C LYS A 225 18.03 2.28 -2.42
N GLY A 226 18.80 1.27 -2.00
CA GLY A 226 18.29 -0.10 -1.89
C GLY A 226 17.22 -0.27 -0.80
N PHE A 227 17.26 0.56 0.25
CA PHE A 227 16.23 0.58 1.28
C PHE A 227 14.95 1.24 0.76
N VAL A 228 15.03 2.40 0.11
CA VAL A 228 13.87 3.08 -0.46
C VAL A 228 13.22 2.23 -1.55
N GLY A 229 14.00 1.71 -2.50
CA GLY A 229 13.51 0.84 -3.56
C GLY A 229 13.00 -0.53 -3.10
N SER A 230 13.08 -0.84 -1.80
CA SER A 230 12.48 -2.05 -1.22
C SER A 230 11.00 -1.90 -0.90
N PHE A 231 10.48 -0.66 -0.87
CA PHE A 231 9.07 -0.37 -0.68
C PHE A 231 8.33 -0.54 -1.99
N GLU A 232 7.29 -1.36 -1.97
CA GLU A 232 6.45 -1.52 -3.14
C GLU A 232 5.31 -0.51 -3.13
N VAL A 233 5.25 0.33 -4.16
CA VAL A 233 4.10 1.22 -4.35
C VAL A 233 2.88 0.40 -4.71
N ILE A 234 1.93 0.29 -3.76
CA ILE A 234 0.69 -0.47 -3.92
C ILE A 234 -0.48 0.41 -4.33
N TYR A 235 -0.38 1.71 -4.07
CA TYR A 235 -1.34 2.69 -4.53
C TYR A 235 -0.62 4.02 -4.78
N SER A 236 -0.88 4.63 -5.93
CA SER A 236 -0.42 5.98 -6.24
C SER A 236 -1.48 6.65 -7.11
N PHE A 237 -1.87 7.86 -6.76
CA PHE A 237 -2.71 8.72 -7.60
C PHE A 237 -2.12 10.13 -7.55
N MET A 238 -1.06 10.38 -8.30
CA MET A 238 -0.24 11.61 -8.19
C MET A 238 -0.41 12.53 -9.39
N GLY A 239 -0.64 13.81 -9.11
CA GLY A 239 -0.84 14.83 -10.12
C GLY A 239 0.43 15.12 -10.91
N LEU A 240 0.24 15.36 -12.20
CA LEU A 240 1.24 15.85 -13.13
C LEU A 240 0.74 17.16 -13.71
N GLU A 241 1.42 18.26 -13.39
CA GLU A 241 1.21 19.51 -14.11
C GLU A 241 2.21 19.62 -15.26
N VAL A 242 1.78 19.27 -16.48
CA VAL A 242 2.62 19.46 -17.66
C VAL A 242 2.21 20.74 -18.39
N ARG A 243 3.16 21.68 -18.43
CA ARG A 243 3.00 22.95 -19.14
C ARG A 243 3.25 22.73 -20.63
N GLY A 244 2.17 22.61 -21.42
CA GLY A 244 2.28 22.72 -22.87
C GLY A 244 2.54 24.16 -23.32
N VAL A 245 3.05 24.34 -24.54
CA VAL A 245 3.32 25.66 -25.16
C VAL A 245 2.04 26.50 -25.30
N LEU A 246 0.86 25.87 -25.40
CA LEU A 246 -0.44 26.54 -25.64
C LEU A 246 -1.60 26.06 -24.74
N SER A 247 -1.41 25.03 -23.90
CA SER A 247 -2.45 24.55 -22.97
C SER A 247 -1.87 23.82 -21.77
N LYS A 248 -2.39 24.08 -20.57
CA LYS A 248 -2.16 23.24 -19.39
C LYS A 248 -3.14 22.05 -19.46
N ARG A 249 -2.63 20.83 -19.41
CA ARG A 249 -3.46 19.62 -19.20
C ARG A 249 -3.09 19.01 -17.87
N LYS A 250 -4.10 18.62 -17.10
CA LYS A 250 -3.90 17.87 -15.85
C LYS A 250 -3.66 16.41 -16.24
N GLY A 251 -2.48 15.91 -15.89
CA GLY A 251 -2.15 14.49 -15.99
C GLY A 251 -2.14 13.86 -14.59
N MET A 252 -2.24 12.54 -14.55
CA MET A 252 -2.09 11.76 -13.31
C MET A 252 -1.22 10.53 -13.59
N VAL A 253 -0.31 10.20 -12.67
CA VAL A 253 0.29 8.86 -12.59
C VAL A 253 -0.54 8.05 -11.62
N PHE A 254 -0.97 6.86 -12.05
CA PHE A 254 -1.84 6.01 -11.28
C PHE A 254 -1.32 4.58 -11.19
N LYS A 255 -1.42 4.00 -9.99
CA LYS A 255 -1.26 2.57 -9.73
C LYS A 255 -2.22 2.18 -8.63
N CYS A 256 -2.87 1.02 -8.77
CA CYS A 256 -3.79 0.49 -7.78
C CYS A 256 -3.66 -1.04 -7.77
N VAL A 257 -3.08 -1.59 -6.70
CA VAL A 257 -2.87 -3.03 -6.54
C VAL A 257 -4.14 -3.70 -6.02
N ARG A 258 -4.53 -4.82 -6.64
CA ARG A 258 -5.75 -5.57 -6.30
C ARG A 258 -5.44 -6.80 -5.47
N ASP A 259 -6.34 -7.08 -4.51
CA ASP A 259 -6.39 -8.33 -3.74
C ASP A 259 -5.06 -8.77 -3.10
N GLY A 260 -4.19 -7.80 -2.78
CA GLY A 260 -2.84 -8.06 -2.28
C GLY A 260 -1.89 -8.75 -3.27
N VAL A 261 -2.24 -8.82 -4.56
CA VAL A 261 -1.43 -9.42 -5.62
C VAL A 261 -0.53 -8.37 -6.24
N LEU A 262 0.73 -8.37 -5.80
CA LEU A 262 1.78 -7.43 -6.22
C LEU A 262 2.22 -7.61 -7.69
N SER A 263 1.91 -8.75 -8.30
CA SER A 263 2.35 -9.09 -9.66
C SER A 263 1.28 -8.74 -10.70
N GLY A 264 1.69 -8.04 -11.76
CA GLY A 264 0.88 -7.83 -12.97
C GLY A 264 0.20 -6.46 -13.06
N GLU A 265 0.10 -5.71 -11.96
CA GLU A 265 -0.49 -4.38 -11.97
C GLU A 265 0.49 -3.35 -12.54
N GLN A 266 0.04 -2.64 -13.58
CA GLN A 266 0.82 -1.68 -14.34
C GLN A 266 0.57 -0.26 -13.84
N TRP A 267 1.59 0.58 -13.97
CA TRP A 267 1.44 2.02 -13.84
C TRP A 267 0.68 2.55 -15.06
N SER A 268 -0.23 3.49 -14.84
CA SER A 268 -0.98 4.16 -15.91
C SER A 268 -0.72 5.65 -15.86
N VAL A 269 -0.53 6.25 -17.04
CA VAL A 269 -0.56 7.71 -17.19
C VAL A 269 -1.95 8.07 -17.69
N LEU A 270 -2.61 8.98 -16.99
CA LEU A 270 -3.93 9.49 -17.34
C LEU A 270 -3.87 10.97 -17.68
N VAL A 271 -4.80 11.41 -18.52
CA VAL A 271 -4.97 12.81 -18.90
C VAL A 271 -6.45 13.14 -18.81
N GLU A 272 -6.75 14.33 -18.30
CA GLU A 272 -8.10 14.89 -18.35
C GLU A 272 -8.42 15.34 -19.78
N GLU A 273 -9.42 14.69 -20.38
CA GLU A 273 -9.99 15.06 -21.68
C GLU A 273 -11.51 15.17 -21.54
N ASP A 274 -12.08 16.33 -21.89
CA ASP A 274 -13.52 16.61 -21.78
C ASP A 274 -14.10 16.41 -20.37
N GLY A 275 -13.28 16.65 -19.33
CA GLY A 275 -13.66 16.47 -17.93
C GLY A 275 -13.52 15.04 -17.39
N GLU A 276 -13.04 14.09 -18.19
CA GLU A 276 -12.83 12.70 -17.80
C GLU A 276 -11.36 12.31 -17.83
N LEU A 277 -10.91 11.54 -16.82
CA LEU A 277 -9.56 10.97 -16.80
C LEU A 277 -9.47 9.74 -17.71
N LYS A 278 -8.71 9.85 -18.79
CA LYS A 278 -8.49 8.75 -19.75
C LYS A 278 -7.07 8.23 -19.65
N VAL A 279 -6.92 6.89 -19.69
CA VAL A 279 -5.60 6.24 -19.72
C VAL A 279 -4.99 6.45 -21.10
N VAL A 280 -3.80 7.05 -21.14
CA VAL A 280 -3.08 7.37 -22.38
C VAL A 280 -1.84 6.50 -22.59
N SER A 281 -1.28 5.94 -21.51
CA SER A 281 -0.16 5.01 -21.58
C SER A 281 -0.11 4.09 -20.34
N ARG A 282 0.59 2.96 -20.46
CA ARG A 282 0.83 2.00 -19.37
C ARG A 282 2.30 1.59 -19.30
N PHE A 283 2.82 1.43 -18.09
CA PHE A 283 4.22 1.14 -17.81
C PHE A 283 4.34 -0.03 -16.82
N LYS A 284 5.41 -0.83 -16.96
CA LYS A 284 5.72 -1.92 -16.03
C LYS A 284 6.36 -1.42 -14.73
N SER A 285 7.10 -0.33 -14.81
CA SER A 285 7.73 0.39 -13.69
C SER A 285 7.10 1.77 -13.55
N ARG A 286 7.40 2.45 -12.44
CA ARG A 286 6.98 3.84 -12.25
C ARG A 286 7.58 4.69 -13.38
N PRO A 287 6.75 5.41 -14.15
CA PRO A 287 7.29 6.26 -15.20
C PRO A 287 8.00 7.48 -14.60
N GLY A 288 9.15 7.83 -15.17
CA GLY A 288 9.86 9.09 -14.84
C GLY A 288 9.20 10.31 -15.47
N ILE A 289 9.60 11.52 -15.07
CA ILE A 289 9.03 12.75 -15.65
C ILE A 289 9.22 12.81 -17.16
N GLU A 290 10.39 12.43 -17.66
CA GLU A 290 10.70 12.46 -19.10
C GLU A 290 9.81 11.50 -19.90
N GLU A 291 9.52 10.31 -19.37
CA GLU A 291 8.63 9.34 -20.01
C GLU A 291 7.19 9.86 -20.05
N VAL A 292 6.74 10.46 -18.95
CA VAL A 292 5.44 11.12 -18.85
C VAL A 292 5.35 12.27 -19.85
N GLU A 293 6.33 13.17 -19.88
CA GLU A 293 6.39 14.30 -20.80
C GLU A 293 6.35 13.85 -22.25
N ASN A 294 7.12 12.83 -22.62
CA ASN A 294 7.11 12.26 -23.97
C ASN A 294 5.74 11.70 -24.37
N VAL A 295 5.06 10.99 -23.47
CA VAL A 295 3.68 10.51 -23.70
C VAL A 295 2.74 11.68 -23.98
N LEU A 296 2.86 12.76 -23.20
CA LEU A 296 1.99 13.92 -23.31
C LEU A 296 2.30 14.76 -24.56
N TYR A 297 3.56 14.92 -24.93
CA TYR A 297 3.96 15.58 -26.19
C TYR A 297 3.44 14.82 -27.41
N ASN A 298 3.56 13.49 -27.43
CA ASN A 298 3.01 12.66 -28.50
C ASN A 298 1.49 12.81 -28.62
N LEU A 299 0.80 12.85 -27.48
CA LEU A 299 -0.64 13.06 -27.43
C LEU A 299 -1.03 14.46 -27.95
N MET A 300 -0.26 15.50 -27.62
CA MET A 300 -0.46 16.85 -28.16
C MET A 300 -0.26 16.89 -29.68
N ALA A 301 0.76 16.21 -30.22
CA ALA A 301 1.02 16.17 -31.65
C ALA A 301 -0.14 15.50 -32.43
N ILE A 302 -0.69 14.40 -31.91
CA ILE A 302 -1.83 13.69 -32.52
C ILE A 302 -3.10 14.54 -32.49
N ASN A 303 -3.32 15.29 -31.40
CA ASN A 303 -4.52 16.08 -31.19
C ASN A 303 -4.44 17.54 -31.69
N SER A 304 -3.34 17.93 -32.36
CA SER A 304 -3.13 19.29 -32.85
C SER A 304 -4.22 19.73 -33.85
N PRO A 305 -4.65 21.01 -33.84
CA PRO A 305 -5.61 21.54 -34.82
C PRO A 305 -5.20 21.28 -36.27
N ILE A 306 -3.90 21.24 -36.57
CA ILE A 306 -3.38 20.99 -37.92
C ILE A 306 -3.59 19.53 -38.32
N THR A 307 -3.29 18.57 -37.43
CA THR A 307 -3.50 17.13 -37.69
C THR A 307 -4.98 16.77 -37.71
N LYS A 308 -5.81 17.39 -36.84
CA LYS A 308 -7.27 17.27 -36.92
C LYS A 308 -7.81 17.80 -38.25
N SER A 309 -7.38 19.00 -38.67
CA SER A 309 -7.82 19.59 -39.95
C SER A 309 -7.40 18.77 -41.16
N ALA A 310 -6.18 18.21 -41.15
CA ALA A 310 -5.73 17.30 -42.20
C ALA A 310 -6.54 16.00 -42.26
N LYS A 311 -6.92 15.44 -41.10
CA LYS A 311 -7.82 14.29 -41.02
C LYS A 311 -9.22 14.64 -41.54
N PHE A 312 -9.78 15.78 -41.16
CA PHE A 312 -11.07 16.26 -41.69
C PHE A 312 -11.04 16.43 -43.21
N LEU A 313 -10.00 17.03 -43.77
CA LEU A 313 -9.84 17.17 -45.23
C LEU A 313 -9.69 15.82 -45.92
N ARG A 314 -8.92 14.89 -45.34
CA ARG A 314 -8.78 13.52 -45.86
C ARG A 314 -10.10 12.74 -45.79
N ASP A 315 -10.86 12.86 -44.71
CA ASP A 315 -12.15 12.20 -44.53
C ASP A 315 -13.21 12.80 -45.47
N LEU A 316 -13.17 14.11 -45.73
CA LEU A 316 -13.97 14.75 -46.77
C LEU A 316 -13.60 14.24 -48.17
N VAL A 317 -12.31 14.17 -48.51
CA VAL A 317 -11.85 13.72 -49.82
C VAL A 317 -12.14 12.22 -50.04
N SER A 318 -12.01 11.38 -49.01
CA SER A 318 -12.31 9.94 -49.11
C SER A 318 -13.81 9.64 -49.23
N ASN A 319 -14.67 10.39 -48.54
CA ASN A 319 -16.13 10.29 -48.71
C ASN A 319 -16.59 10.76 -50.10
N VAL A 320 -15.90 11.74 -50.70
CA VAL A 320 -16.20 12.22 -52.06
C VAL A 320 -15.63 11.30 -53.15
N THR A 321 -14.54 10.57 -52.88
CA THR A 321 -13.89 9.68 -53.86
C THR A 321 -14.30 8.21 -53.79
N GLY A 322 -15.21 7.83 -52.88
CA GLY A 322 -15.94 6.56 -52.95
C GLY A 322 -15.10 5.29 -52.83
N LYS A 323 -13.95 5.32 -52.16
CA LYS A 323 -13.18 4.11 -51.83
C LYS A 323 -13.21 3.87 -50.32
N LYS A 324 -14.12 2.98 -49.91
CA LYS A 324 -13.99 2.22 -48.65
C LYS A 324 -12.85 1.21 -48.77
#